data_AF-A0A382PT20-F1
#
_entry.id   AF-A0A382PT20-F1
#
_cell.length_a   1.000
_cell.length_b   1.000
_cell.length_c   1.000
_cell.angle_alpha   90.00
_cell.angle_beta   90.00
_cell.angle_gamma   90.00
#
_symmetry.space_group_name_H-M   'P 1'
#
loop_
_entity.id
_entity.type
_entity.pdbx_description
1 polymer ?
#
loop_
_entity_poly.entity_id
_entity_poly.type
_entity_poly.pdbx_seq_one_letter_code
_entity_poly.pdbx_strand_id
1 'polypeptide(L)'
;MSRLGELALLCLKLGFLGFGGPAAHIAMLEDEVVKRRAWISPERFLDMLGATNLIPGPNSTEMVLHVGFIRAGFTGLLVAGTCFVLPAVAIVTALAALYAS
;
A
#
# COMPACT_ATOMS: atom_id res chain seq x y z
N MET A 1 -13.33 5.62 13.83
CA MET A 1 -13.18 5.27 12.41
C MET A 1 -13.33 3.77 12.26
N SER A 2 -13.99 3.26 11.20
CA SER A 2 -13.99 1.82 10.91
C SER A 2 -12.60 1.38 10.44
N ARG A 3 -12.19 0.14 10.77
CA ARG A 3 -10.86 -0.41 10.41
C ARG A 3 -10.57 -0.34 8.90
N LEU A 4 -11.62 -0.38 8.07
CA LEU A 4 -11.56 -0.26 6.61
C LEU A 4 -11.31 1.17 6.13
N GLY A 5 -11.91 2.18 6.78
CA GLY A 5 -11.72 3.58 6.39
C GLY A 5 -10.28 4.07 6.61
N GLU A 6 -9.65 3.62 7.70
CA GLU A 6 -8.22 3.88 7.95
C GLU A 6 -7.32 3.28 6.86
N LEU A 7 -7.68 2.08 6.41
CA LEU A 7 -6.95 1.33 5.41
C LEU A 7 -7.08 1.93 4.01
N ALA A 8 -8.30 2.35 3.65
CA ALA A 8 -8.56 3.06 2.42
C ALA A 8 -7.78 4.38 2.36
N LEU A 9 -7.78 5.16 3.45
CA LEU A 9 -7.04 6.42 3.51
C LEU A 9 -5.53 6.22 3.39
N LEU A 10 -4.98 5.20 4.06
CA LEU A 10 -3.57 4.80 3.95
C LEU A 10 -3.22 4.46 2.49
N CYS A 11 -3.98 3.57 1.86
CA CYS A 11 -3.68 3.07 0.51
C CYS A 11 -3.83 4.18 -0.54
N LEU A 12 -4.81 5.06 -0.38
CA LEU A 12 -5.01 6.22 -1.24
C LEU A 12 -3.83 7.19 -1.09
N LYS A 13 -3.39 7.46 0.14
CA LYS A 13 -2.20 8.29 0.41
C LYS A 13 -0.93 7.68 -0.17
N LEU A 14 -0.73 6.37 -0.06
CA LEU A 14 0.39 5.64 -0.69
C LEU A 14 0.33 5.74 -2.22
N GLY A 15 -0.85 5.56 -2.83
CA GLY A 15 -1.01 5.64 -4.29
C GLY A 15 -0.78 7.05 -4.85
N PHE A 16 -1.17 8.10 -4.12
CA PHE A 16 -0.94 9.50 -4.52
C PHE A 16 0.48 10.01 -4.22
N LEU A 17 1.09 9.56 -3.12
CA LEU A 17 2.43 10.03 -2.69
C LEU A 17 3.54 9.03 -3.03
N GLY A 18 3.22 7.97 -3.77
CA GLY A 18 4.14 6.94 -4.26
C GLY A 18 5.20 7.40 -5.26
N PHE A 19 5.23 8.71 -5.56
CA PHE A 19 6.25 9.36 -6.38
C PHE A 19 7.59 9.35 -5.62
N GLY A 20 8.37 8.30 -5.85
CA GLY A 20 9.61 8.01 -5.12
C GLY A 20 10.07 6.56 -5.25
N GLY A 21 9.27 5.70 -5.89
CA GLY A 21 9.61 4.31 -6.17
C GLY A 21 9.27 3.35 -5.04
N PRO A 22 9.66 2.06 -5.15
CA PRO A 22 9.31 1.03 -4.16
C PRO A 22 9.80 1.34 -2.73
N ALA A 23 10.97 1.96 -2.60
CA ALA A 23 11.53 2.33 -1.30
C ALA A 23 10.68 3.38 -0.57
N ALA A 24 10.15 4.37 -1.29
CA ALA A 24 9.26 5.38 -0.72
C ALA A 24 7.97 4.75 -0.20
N HIS A 25 7.36 3.84 -0.97
CA HIS A 25 6.19 3.10 -0.53
C HIS A 25 6.44 2.29 0.74
N ILE A 26 7.57 1.59 0.82
CA ILE A 26 7.92 0.77 2.00
C ILE A 26 8.14 1.65 3.23
N ALA A 27 8.88 2.76 3.11
CA ALA A 27 9.12 3.68 4.21
C ALA A 27 7.83 4.34 4.72
N MET A 28 6.93 4.72 3.82
CA MET A 28 5.61 5.26 4.18
C MET A 28 4.73 4.20 4.87
N LEU A 29 4.80 2.96 4.41
CA LEU A 29 4.08 1.85 5.01
C LEU A 29 4.61 1.55 6.42
N GLU A 30 5.92 1.56 6.62
CA GLU A 30 6.55 1.41 7.94
C GLU A 30 6.10 2.52 8.91
N ASP A 31 6.19 3.80 8.49
CA ASP A 31 5.79 4.93 9.33
C ASP A 31 4.33 4.83 9.77
N GLU A 32 3.42 4.50 8.85
CA GLU A 32 2.01 4.48 9.20
C GLU A 32 1.60 3.19 9.95
N VAL A 33 2.05 2.02 9.48
CA VAL A 33 1.60 0.71 9.99
C VAL A 33 2.32 0.34 11.29
N VAL A 34 3.60 0.69 11.42
CA VAL A 34 4.41 0.37 12.60
C VAL A 34 4.40 1.54 13.59
N LYS A 35 4.78 2.75 13.18
CA LYS A 35 5.00 3.87 14.11
C LYS A 35 3.70 4.57 14.53
N ARG A 36 2.85 4.95 13.58
CA ARG A 36 1.64 5.73 13.87
C ARG A 36 0.48 4.88 14.38
N ARG A 37 0.23 3.74 13.74
CA ARG A 37 -0.97 2.92 14.00
C ARG A 37 -0.67 1.64 14.78
N ALA A 38 0.59 1.25 14.91
CA ALA A 38 1.04 0.06 15.63
C ALA A 38 0.25 -1.22 15.29
N TRP A 39 -0.10 -1.40 14.01
CA TRP A 39 -0.82 -2.57 13.53
C TRP A 39 0.07 -3.81 13.41
N ILE A 40 1.37 -3.60 13.18
CA ILE A 40 2.39 -4.63 13.03
C ILE A 40 3.61 -4.20 13.84
N SER A 41 4.27 -5.15 14.50
CA SER A 41 5.51 -4.86 15.23
C SER A 41 6.67 -4.59 14.27
N PRO A 42 7.70 -3.83 14.68
CA PRO A 42 8.86 -3.57 13.84
C PRO A 42 9.56 -4.84 13.36
N GLU A 43 9.67 -5.87 14.22
CA GLU A 43 10.30 -7.14 13.87
C GLU A 43 9.50 -7.86 12.78
N ARG A 44 8.18 -7.90 12.94
CA ARG A 44 7.30 -8.56 11.97
C ARG A 44 7.28 -7.84 10.62
N PHE A 45 7.41 -6.52 10.62
CA PHE A 45 7.55 -5.75 9.38
C PHE A 45 8.87 -6.07 8.66
N LEU A 46 9.97 -6.18 9.39
CA LEU A 46 11.28 -6.56 8.85
C LEU A 46 11.28 -7.99 8.31
N ASP A 47 10.65 -8.94 9.00
CA ASP A 47 10.50 -10.31 8.51
C ASP A 47 9.72 -10.35 7.18
N MET A 48 8.61 -9.60 7.08
CA MET A 48 7.83 -9.49 5.84
C MET A 48 8.63 -8.81 4.72
N LEU A 49 9.39 -7.76 5.04
CA LEU A 49 10.28 -7.11 4.08
C LEU A 49 11.38 -8.08 3.61
N GLY A 50 11.98 -8.86 4.50
CA GLY A 50 12.96 -9.88 4.16
C GLY A 50 12.38 -10.98 3.26
N ALA A 51 11.17 -11.45 3.59
CA ALA A 51 10.46 -12.47 2.81
C ALA A 51 10.09 -11.98 1.40
N THR A 52 9.58 -10.74 1.28
CA THR A 52 9.26 -10.16 -0.03
C THR A 52 10.53 -9.91 -0.85
N ASN A 53 11.64 -9.46 -0.26
CA ASN A 53 12.91 -9.36 -1.01
C ASN A 53 13.48 -10.69 -1.48
N LEU A 54 13.09 -11.82 -0.87
CA LEU A 54 13.53 -13.16 -1.27
C LEU A 54 12.70 -13.72 -2.43
N ILE A 55 11.44 -13.28 -2.57
CA ILE A 55 10.53 -13.73 -3.64
C ILE A 55 10.58 -12.69 -4.76
N PRO A 56 10.90 -13.06 -6.02
CA PRO A 56 10.88 -12.10 -7.12
C PRO A 56 9.44 -11.62 -7.36
N GLY A 57 9.12 -10.41 -6.88
CA GLY A 57 7.79 -9.81 -6.94
C GLY A 57 7.79 -8.31 -6.60
N PRO A 58 6.66 -7.62 -6.79
CA PRO A 58 6.53 -6.22 -6.41
C PRO A 58 6.39 -6.07 -4.89
N ASN A 59 7.53 -5.99 -4.19
CA ASN A 59 7.61 -5.94 -2.72
C ASN A 59 6.67 -4.91 -2.07
N SER A 60 6.51 -3.74 -2.68
CA SER A 60 5.60 -2.70 -2.17
C SER A 60 4.13 -3.13 -2.18
N THR A 61 3.71 -3.85 -3.22
CA THR A 61 2.31 -4.26 -3.40
C THR A 61 1.99 -5.44 -2.49
N GLU A 62 2.90 -6.42 -2.38
CA GLU A 62 2.74 -7.55 -1.48
C GLU A 62 2.63 -7.11 -0.03
N MET A 63 3.50 -6.17 0.39
CA MET A 63 3.45 -5.59 1.74
C MET A 63 2.12 -4.88 2.01
N VAL A 64 1.61 -4.06 1.08
CA VAL A 64 0.32 -3.36 1.23
C VAL A 64 -0.85 -4.34 1.32
N LEU A 65 -0.89 -5.36 0.47
CA LEU A 65 -1.94 -6.39 0.48
C LEU A 65 -1.92 -7.22 1.77
N HIS A 66 -0.72 -7.58 2.25
CA HIS A 66 -0.55 -8.37 3.45
C HIS A 66 -0.91 -7.58 4.72
N VAL A 67 -0.58 -6.28 4.77
CA VAL A 67 -1.07 -5.36 5.81
C VAL A 67 -2.60 -5.26 5.79
N GLY A 68 -3.18 -5.12 4.59
CA GLY A 68 -4.63 -5.13 4.39
C GLY A 68 -5.29 -6.39 4.96
N PHE A 69 -4.69 -7.55 4.68
CA PHE A 69 -5.14 -8.84 5.19
C PHE A 69 -5.03 -8.96 6.71
N ILE A 70 -3.90 -8.58 7.32
CA ILE A 70 -3.71 -8.65 8.78
C ILE A 70 -4.75 -7.78 9.51
N ARG A 71 -5.08 -6.62 8.94
CA ARG A 71 -5.92 -5.63 9.62
C ARG A 71 -7.42 -5.90 9.49
N ALA A 72 -7.89 -6.38 8.34
CA ALA A 72 -9.32 -6.59 8.08
C ALA A 72 -9.64 -7.84 7.24
N GLY A 73 -8.75 -8.85 7.26
CA GLY A 73 -8.93 -10.12 6.56
C GLY A 73 -9.05 -9.95 5.05
N PHE A 74 -9.80 -10.85 4.41
CA PHE A 74 -9.97 -10.86 2.95
C PHE A 74 -10.58 -9.55 2.40
N THR A 75 -11.51 -8.93 3.15
CA THR A 75 -12.07 -7.62 2.82
C THR A 75 -11.03 -6.50 2.87
N GLY A 76 -10.09 -6.56 3.82
CA GLY A 76 -8.99 -5.61 3.91
C GLY A 76 -8.01 -5.74 2.76
N LEU A 77 -7.75 -6.96 2.29
CA LEU A 77 -6.92 -7.23 1.11
C LEU A 77 -7.53 -6.63 -0.17
N LEU A 78 -8.83 -6.84 -0.39
CA LEU A 78 -9.53 -6.28 -1.56
C LEU A 78 -9.52 -4.75 -1.53
N VAL A 79 -9.82 -4.14 -0.39
CA VAL A 79 -9.83 -2.67 -0.22
C VAL A 79 -8.42 -2.10 -0.36
N ALA A 80 -7.40 -2.74 0.22
CA ALA A 80 -6.02 -2.30 0.09
C ALA A 80 -5.56 -2.30 -1.38
N GLY A 81 -5.81 -3.40 -2.10
CA GLY A 81 -5.45 -3.54 -3.50
C GLY A 81 -6.16 -2.53 -4.38
N THR A 82 -7.49 -2.42 -4.26
CA THR A 82 -8.26 -1.45 -5.07
C THR A 82 -7.89 0.00 -4.77
N CYS A 83 -7.76 0.40 -3.50
CA CYS A 83 -7.37 1.76 -3.16
C CYS A 83 -5.92 2.09 -3.51
N PHE A 84 -5.04 1.10 -3.63
CA PHE A 84 -3.66 1.29 -4.08
C PHE A 84 -3.57 1.44 -5.61
N VAL A 85 -4.35 0.68 -6.37
CA VAL A 85 -4.33 0.67 -7.84
C VAL A 85 -5.15 1.83 -8.43
N LEU A 86 -6.28 2.19 -7.82
CA LEU A 86 -7.19 3.23 -8.32
C LEU A 86 -6.52 4.59 -8.62
N PRO A 87 -5.65 5.14 -7.75
CA PRO A 87 -4.97 6.41 -8.01
C PRO A 87 -4.08 6.33 -9.25
N ALA A 88 -3.33 5.24 -9.40
CA ALA A 88 -2.46 5.04 -10.55
C ALA A 88 -3.25 4.96 -11.86
N VAL A 89 -4.36 4.20 -11.86
CA VAL A 89 -5.27 4.12 -13.02
C VAL A 89 -5.83 5.50 -13.34
N ALA A 90 -6.34 6.23 -12.36
CA ALA A 90 -6.93 7.56 -12.56
C ALA A 90 -5.93 8.55 -13.16
N ILE A 91 -4.68 8.58 -12.67
CA ILE A 91 -3.62 9.46 -13.18
C ILE A 91 -3.26 9.09 -14.62
N VAL A 92 -3.04 7.80 -14.90
CA VAL A 92 -2.69 7.34 -16.26
C VAL A 92 -3.82 7.62 -17.25
N THR A 93 -5.07 7.34 -16.88
CA THR A 93 -6.22 7.64 -17.74
C THR A 93 -6.38 9.14 -17.99
N ALA A 94 -6.18 9.99 -16.99
CA ALA A 94 -6.23 11.44 -17.16
C ALA A 94 -5.13 11.95 -18.09
N LEU A 95 -3.88 11.48 -17.92
CA LEU A 95 -2.78 11.82 -18.80
C LEU A 95 -2.99 11.31 -20.23
N ALA A 96 -3.50 10.10 -20.39
CA ALA A 96 -3.82 9.53 -21.71
C ALA A 96 -4.91 10.34 -22.42
N ALA A 97 -5.95 10.78 -21.70
CA ALA A 97 -7.00 11.63 -22.24
C ALA A 97 -6.46 13.01 -22.68
N LEU A 98 -5.55 13.60 -21.89
CA LEU A 98 -4.88 14.87 -22.23
C LEU A 98 -3.89 14.73 -23.40
N TYR A 99 -3.25 13.57 -23.55
CA TYR A 99 -2.36 13.29 -24.67
C TYR A 99 -3.13 13.06 -25.99
N ALA A 100 -4.32 12.47 -25.89
CA ALA A 100 -5.18 12.18 -27.05
C ALA A 100 -6.01 13.40 -27.52
N SER A 101 -5.99 14.51 -26.78
CA SER A 101 -6.66 15.79 -27.10
C SER A 101 -5.70 16.78 -27.74
#